data_AF-A0AAW3WUA1-F1
#
_entry.id   AF-A0AAW3WUA1-F1
#
_cell.length_a   1.000
_cell.length_b   1.000
_cell.length_c   1.000
_cell.angle_alpha   90.00
_cell.angle_beta   90.00
_cell.angle_gamma   90.00
#
_symmetry.space_group_name_H-M   'P 1'
#
loop_
_entity.id
_entity.type
_entity.pdbx_description
1 polymer ?
#
loop_
_entity_poly.entity_id
_entity_poly.type
_entity_poly.pdbx_seq_one_letter_code
_entity_poly.pdbx_strand_id
1 'polypeptide(L)'
;MNSQNLPLSFREKARIFLDLQDQEEKCAYVYDLLEDIMPVEDGWAQYNKESDDYTFICGGDYYVMKLTHDKYGFITEFSIKA
;
A
#
# COMPACT_ATOMS: atom_id res chain seq x y z
N MET A 1 -13.70 27.93 -8.85
CA MET A 1 -12.82 26.92 -9.46
C MET A 1 -13.19 25.58 -8.84
N ASN A 2 -13.86 24.71 -9.60
CA ASN A 2 -14.16 23.36 -9.13
C ASN A 2 -12.89 22.54 -9.30
N SER A 3 -12.05 22.54 -8.26
CA SER A 3 -10.95 21.58 -8.15
C SER A 3 -11.60 20.21 -7.94
N GLN A 4 -11.88 19.51 -9.04
CA GLN A 4 -12.19 18.09 -9.00
C GLN A 4 -11.05 17.42 -8.24
N ASN A 5 -11.38 16.66 -7.19
CA ASN A 5 -10.43 15.79 -6.49
C ASN A 5 -9.87 14.81 -7.51
N LEU A 6 -8.73 15.15 -8.13
CA LEU A 6 -8.00 14.21 -8.96
C LEU A 6 -7.51 13.10 -8.03
N PRO A 7 -7.70 11.82 -8.40
CA PRO A 7 -7.15 10.73 -7.62
C PRO A 7 -5.63 10.91 -7.51
N LEU A 8 -5.10 10.71 -6.31
CA LEU A 8 -3.67 10.78 -6.05
C LEU A 8 -2.95 9.74 -6.92
N SER A 9 -1.79 10.11 -7.47
CA SER A 9 -0.95 9.15 -8.16
C SER A 9 -0.39 8.11 -7.19
N PHE A 10 -0.06 6.91 -7.68
CA PHE A 10 0.59 5.86 -6.88
C PHE A 10 1.80 6.41 -6.09
N ARG A 11 2.61 7.27 -6.72
CA ARG A 11 3.77 7.89 -6.08
C ARG A 11 3.39 8.75 -4.88
N GLU A 12 2.28 9.49 -4.97
CA GLU A 12 1.78 10.33 -3.87
C GLU A 12 1.18 9.47 -2.76
N LYS A 13 0.35 8.48 -3.11
CA LYS A 13 -0.20 7.52 -2.14
C LYS A 13 0.91 6.81 -1.38
N ALA A 14 1.91 6.33 -2.09
CA ALA A 14 2.97 5.58 -1.47
C ALA A 14 3.95 6.46 -0.67
N ARG A 15 4.03 7.76 -0.96
CA ARG A 15 4.67 8.72 -0.05
C ARG A 15 3.87 8.91 1.24
N ILE A 16 2.55 9.05 1.15
CA ILE A 16 1.66 9.14 2.32
C ILE A 16 1.85 7.89 3.19
N PHE A 17 1.83 6.70 2.58
CA PHE A 17 2.07 5.43 3.26
C PHE A 17 3.39 5.39 4.05
N LEU A 18 4.47 5.95 3.50
CA LEU A 18 5.77 6.02 4.17
C LEU A 18 5.80 7.04 5.32
N ASP A 19 5.02 8.11 5.20
CA ASP A 19 4.92 9.15 6.23
C ASP A 19 4.05 8.71 7.43
N LEU A 20 3.15 7.75 7.25
CA LEU A 20 2.38 7.14 8.34
C LEU A 20 3.34 6.54 9.39
N GLN A 21 3.07 6.81 10.67
CA GLN A 21 3.89 6.30 11.78
C GLN A 21 3.24 5.09 12.46
N ASP A 22 1.92 4.99 12.37
CA ASP A 22 1.16 3.92 12.97
C ASP A 22 0.96 2.74 12.01
N GLN A 23 1.09 1.53 12.54
CA GLN A 23 1.05 0.32 11.74
C GLN A 23 -0.38 -0.06 11.33
N GLU A 24 -1.36 0.22 12.18
CA GLU A 24 -2.78 -0.01 11.89
C GLU A 24 -3.24 0.93 10.78
N GLU A 25 -2.84 2.20 10.83
CA GLU A 25 -3.05 3.16 9.76
C GLU A 25 -2.40 2.70 8.45
N LYS A 26 -1.15 2.22 8.49
CA LYS A 26 -0.50 1.66 7.30
C LYS A 26 -1.26 0.48 6.72
N CYS A 27 -1.71 -0.46 7.54
CA CYS A 27 -2.51 -1.60 7.09
C CYS A 27 -3.81 -1.15 6.43
N ALA A 28 -4.53 -0.17 7.01
CA ALA A 28 -5.72 0.39 6.38
C ALA A 28 -5.40 1.04 5.02
N TYR A 29 -4.26 1.73 4.91
CA TYR A 29 -3.84 2.44 3.70
C TYR A 29 -3.34 1.51 2.57
N VAL A 30 -3.00 0.24 2.86
CA VAL A 30 -2.62 -0.73 1.82
C VAL A 30 -3.71 -0.85 0.75
N TYR A 31 -4.98 -0.75 1.14
CA TYR A 31 -6.11 -0.80 0.21
C TYR A 31 -6.00 0.29 -0.86
N ASP A 32 -5.86 1.55 -0.42
CA ASP A 32 -5.74 2.72 -1.31
C ASP A 32 -4.54 2.59 -2.25
N LEU A 33 -3.46 1.95 -1.78
CA LEU A 33 -2.22 1.74 -2.51
C LEU A 33 -2.36 0.67 -3.61
N LEU A 34 -3.15 -0.37 -3.36
CA LEU A 34 -3.36 -1.49 -4.28
C LEU A 34 -4.50 -1.25 -5.27
N GLU A 35 -5.46 -0.36 -4.96
CA GLU A 35 -6.59 -0.03 -5.83
C GLU A 35 -6.16 0.46 -7.23
N ASP A 36 -5.01 1.14 -7.32
CA ASP A 36 -4.46 1.61 -8.60
C ASP A 36 -3.77 0.49 -9.41
N ILE A 37 -3.54 -0.68 -8.81
CA ILE A 37 -2.68 -1.75 -9.37
C ILE A 37 -3.49 -2.98 -9.71
N MET A 38 -4.46 -3.34 -8.89
CA MET A 38 -5.31 -4.50 -9.07
C MET A 38 -6.74 -4.22 -8.58
N PRO A 39 -7.75 -4.95 -9.06
CA PRO A 39 -9.08 -4.88 -8.49
C PRO A 39 -9.02 -5.30 -7.01
N VAL A 40 -9.50 -4.44 -6.12
CA VAL A 40 -9.53 -4.70 -4.69
C VAL A 40 -10.99 -4.82 -4.24
N GLU A 41 -11.39 -6.02 -3.79
CA GLU A 41 -12.66 -6.26 -3.11
C GLU A 41 -12.53 -6.06 -1.59
N ASP A 42 -13.59 -6.35 -0.82
CA ASP A 42 -13.51 -6.36 0.64
C ASP A 42 -12.36 -7.26 1.11
N GLY A 43 -11.41 -6.65 1.82
CA GLY A 43 -10.18 -7.29 2.22
C GLY A 43 -9.55 -6.62 3.43
N TRP A 44 -8.47 -7.20 3.93
CA TRP A 44 -7.72 -6.65 5.06
C TRP A 44 -6.22 -6.88 4.86
N ALA A 45 -5.41 -5.97 5.38
CA ALA A 45 -3.96 -6.09 5.38
C ALA A 45 -3.44 -6.44 6.78
N GLN A 46 -2.40 -7.25 6.80
CA GLN A 46 -1.62 -7.55 7.98
C GLN A 46 -0.17 -7.18 7.75
N TYR A 47 0.44 -6.54 8.74
CA TYR A 47 1.88 -6.35 8.74
C TYR A 47 2.59 -7.56 9.33
N ASN A 48 3.59 -8.06 8.59
CA ASN A 48 4.50 -9.06 9.07
C ASN A 48 5.82 -8.41 9.52
N LYS A 49 6.03 -8.40 10.84
CA LYS A 49 7.22 -7.80 11.45
C LYS A 49 8.51 -8.56 11.14
N GLU A 50 8.44 -9.86 10.87
CA GLU A 50 9.65 -10.67 10.63
C GLU A 50 10.25 -10.41 9.25
N SER A 51 9.41 -10.18 8.26
CA SER A 51 9.79 -9.95 6.87
C SER A 51 9.69 -8.48 6.41
N ASP A 52 9.15 -7.61 7.27
CA ASP A 52 8.91 -6.18 7.00
C ASP A 52 8.08 -5.99 5.73
N ASP A 53 6.96 -6.72 5.65
CA ASP A 53 6.05 -6.69 4.51
C ASP A 53 4.58 -6.68 4.95
N TYR A 54 3.70 -6.45 3.97
CA TYR A 54 2.26 -6.41 4.20
C TYR A 54 1.61 -7.53 3.40
N THR A 55 0.90 -8.41 4.09
CA THR A 55 0.05 -9.40 3.45
C THR A 55 -1.36 -8.83 3.35
N PHE A 56 -1.87 -8.72 2.14
CA PHE A 56 -3.21 -8.28 1.83
C PHE A 56 -4.07 -9.48 1.43
N ILE A 57 -5.24 -9.63 2.05
CA ILE A 57 -6.15 -10.76 1.85
C ILE A 57 -7.45 -10.22 1.27
N CYS A 58 -7.81 -10.66 0.07
CA CYS A 58 -8.94 -10.13 -0.69
C CYS A 58 -9.58 -11.25 -1.52
N GLY A 59 -10.89 -11.41 -1.45
CA GLY A 59 -11.62 -12.42 -2.23
C GLY A 59 -11.24 -13.88 -1.96
N GLY A 60 -10.47 -14.16 -0.88
CA GLY A 60 -9.91 -15.48 -0.59
C GLY A 60 -8.52 -15.73 -1.20
N ASP A 61 -8.00 -14.79 -1.99
CA ASP A 61 -6.63 -14.77 -2.45
C ASP A 61 -5.73 -14.00 -1.46
N TYR A 62 -4.44 -14.34 -1.47
CA TYR A 62 -3.43 -13.79 -0.57
C TYR A 62 -2.38 -13.09 -1.40
N TYR A 63 -2.12 -11.82 -1.12
CA TYR A 63 -1.16 -11.01 -1.84
C TYR A 63 -0.10 -10.50 -0.87
N VAL A 64 1.16 -10.84 -1.10
CA VAL A 64 2.27 -10.27 -0.34
C VAL A 64 2.76 -9.03 -1.05
N MET A 65 2.48 -7.87 -0.47
CA MET A 65 2.99 -6.58 -0.90
C MET A 65 4.29 -6.28 -0.18
N LYS A 66 5.34 -6.06 -0.98
CA LYS A 66 6.61 -5.55 -0.49
C LYS A 66 6.91 -4.20 -1.15
N LEU A 67 7.20 -3.23 -0.30
CA LEU A 67 7.57 -1.88 -0.70
C LEU A 67 8.94 -1.57 -0.12
N THR A 68 9.94 -1.44 -1.00
CA THR A 68 11.31 -1.11 -0.59
C THR A 68 11.58 0.34 -0.91
N HIS A 69 12.22 1.05 0.02
CA HIS A 69 12.60 2.44 -0.14
C HIS A 69 14.10 2.64 0.11
N ASP A 70 14.65 3.68 -0.51
CA ASP A 70 16.01 4.12 -0.23
C ASP A 70 16.12 4.86 1.11
N LYS A 71 17.34 5.29 1.44
CA LYS A 71 17.64 6.06 2.65
C LYS A 71 16.99 7.46 2.71
N TYR A 72 16.36 7.90 1.62
CA TYR A 72 15.66 9.17 1.53
C TYR A 72 14.13 8.96 1.53
N GLY A 73 13.65 7.72 1.68
CA GLY A 73 12.23 7.38 1.64
C GLY A 73 11.64 7.37 0.23
N PHE A 74 12.47 7.31 -0.82
CA PHE A 74 11.93 7.08 -2.17
C PHE A 74 11.75 5.60 -2.42
N ILE A 75 10.61 5.24 -2.99
CA ILE A 75 10.31 3.86 -3.37
C ILE A 75 11.25 3.46 -4.50
N THR A 76 12.01 2.41 -4.25
CA THR A 76 12.95 1.82 -5.20
C THR A 76 12.39 0.54 -5.83
N GLU A 77 11.50 -0.14 -5.11
CA GLU A 77 10.89 -1.39 -5.58
C GLU A 77 9.49 -1.57 -5.01
N PHE A 78 8.59 -2.07 -5.86
CA PHE A 78 7.25 -2.51 -5.50
C PHE A 78 7.02 -3.90 -6.07
N SER A 79 6.61 -4.85 -5.24
CA SER A 79 6.27 -6.21 -5.70
C SER A 79 5.01 -6.71 -5.02
N ILE A 80 4.13 -7.33 -5.80
CA ILE A 80 2.99 -8.12 -5.32
C ILE A 80 3.21 -9.56 -5.76
N LYS A 81 3.00 -10.52 -4.86
CA LYS A 81 2.97 -11.95 -5.18
C LYS A 81 1.69 -12.55 -4.65
N ALA A 82 1.00 -13.31 -5.51
CA ALA A 82 -0.10 -14.19 -5.10
C ALA A 82 0.44 -15.50 -4.50
#